data_AF-A0A5J6WWZ4-F1
#
_entry.id   AF-A0A5J6WWZ4-F1
#
_cell.length_a   1.000
_cell.length_b   1.000
_cell.length_c   1.000
_cell.angle_alpha   90.00
_cell.angle_beta   90.00
_cell.angle_gamma   90.00
#
_symmetry.space_group_name_H-M   'P 1'
#
loop_
_entity.id
_entity.type
_entity.pdbx_description
1 polymer ?
#
loop_
_entity_poly.entity_id
_entity_poly.type
_entity_poly.pdbx_seq_one_letter_code
_entity_poly.pdbx_strand_id
1 'polypeptide(L)'
;MTQPTEQLQNRRAHLLREAERRMLVQLHGLMRSTADEINAELEKEELCGETVTVEQLREVIQSHLFERVHKGDLQLARSLLEHYQQSLDSAPVQDEEVAPLPRDAQGS
;
A
#
# COMPACT_ATOMS: atom_id res chain seq x y z
N MET A 1 27.80 10.31 8.82
CA MET A 1 26.84 9.67 9.74
C MET A 1 25.45 9.69 9.09
N THR A 2 24.99 8.58 8.51
CA THR A 2 23.75 8.46 7.72
C THR A 2 22.63 7.66 8.42
N GLN A 3 22.88 7.22 9.65
CA GLN A 3 22.00 6.33 10.42
C GLN A 3 20.56 6.82 10.69
N PRO A 4 20.27 8.13 10.87
CA PRO A 4 18.91 8.59 11.17
C PRO A 4 17.92 8.32 10.03
N THR A 5 18.39 8.45 8.78
CA THR A 5 17.56 8.32 7.58
C THR A 5 17.22 6.87 7.29
N GLU A 6 18.19 5.96 7.45
CA GLU A 6 18.01 4.52 7.28
C GLU A 6 17.08 3.93 8.35
N GLN A 7 17.21 4.39 9.60
CA GLN A 7 16.31 3.98 10.68
C GLN A 7 14.87 4.43 10.43
N LEU A 8 14.67 5.65 9.92
CA LEU A 8 13.35 6.16 9.56
C LEU A 8 12.73 5.36 8.39
N GLN A 9 13.51 5.05 7.36
CA GLN A 9 13.09 4.25 6.22
C GLN A 9 12.69 2.83 6.64
N ASN A 10 13.51 2.18 7.48
CA ASN A 10 13.20 0.86 8.02
C ASN A 10 11.93 0.85 8.87
N ARG A 11 11.72 1.89 9.68
CA ARG A 11 10.49 2.05 10.47
C ARG A 11 9.26 2.22 9.58
N ARG A 12 9.35 3.04 8.52
CA ARG A 12 8.28 3.21 7.53
C ARG A 12 7.96 1.89 6.83
N ALA A 13 8.97 1.18 6.33
CA ALA A 13 8.80 -0.11 5.68
C ALA A 13 8.19 -1.17 6.61
N HIS A 14 8.53 -1.14 7.91
CA HIS A 14 7.91 -2.03 8.90
C HIS A 14 6.42 -1.70 9.08
N LEU A 15 6.07 -0.42 9.25
CA LEU A 15 4.69 0.01 9.43
C LEU A 15 3.82 -0.32 8.21
N LEU A 16 4.35 -0.17 6.99
CA LEU A 16 3.66 -0.52 5.76
C LEU A 16 3.37 -2.03 5.67
N ARG A 17 4.39 -2.87 5.92
CA ARG A 17 4.21 -4.33 5.95
C ARG A 17 3.21 -4.79 7.00
N GLU A 18 3.18 -4.11 8.15
CA GLU A 18 2.21 -4.41 9.20
C GLU A 18 0.78 -3.99 8.83
N ALA A 19 0.62 -2.81 8.21
CA ALA A 19 -0.68 -2.37 7.69
C ALA A 19 -1.19 -3.32 6.60
N GLU A 20 -0.32 -3.73 5.68
CA GLU A 20 -0.63 -4.70 4.63
C GLU A 20 -1.09 -6.04 5.21
N ARG A 21 -0.34 -6.60 6.18
CA ARG A 21 -0.73 -7.83 6.88
C ARG A 21 -2.13 -7.73 7.51
N ARG A 22 -2.42 -6.62 8.21
CA ARG A 22 -3.74 -6.41 8.81
C ARG A 22 -4.85 -6.33 7.77
N MET A 23 -4.60 -5.62 6.67
CA MET A 23 -5.56 -5.50 5.57
C MET A 23 -5.85 -6.87 4.94
N LEU A 24 -4.84 -7.71 4.71
CA LEU A 24 -5.01 -9.05 4.17
C LEU A 24 -5.84 -9.95 5.09
N VAL A 25 -5.61 -9.88 6.42
CA VAL A 25 -6.41 -10.62 7.40
C VAL A 25 -7.88 -10.16 7.38
N GLN A 26 -8.11 -8.85 7.34
CA GLN A 26 -9.47 -8.29 7.27
C GLN A 26 -10.19 -8.70 5.99
N LEU A 27 -9.51 -8.65 4.84
CA LEU A 27 -10.07 -9.07 3.56
C LEU A 27 -10.45 -10.56 3.57
N HIS A 28 -9.58 -11.42 4.10
CA HIS A 28 -9.87 -12.84 4.25
C HIS A 28 -11.09 -13.09 5.15
N GLY A 29 -11.21 -12.35 6.26
CA GLY A 29 -12.39 -12.40 7.13
C GLY A 29 -13.69 -12.01 6.42
N LEU A 30 -13.64 -10.92 5.64
CA LEU A 30 -14.78 -10.46 4.84
C LEU A 30 -15.19 -11.50 3.80
N MET A 31 -14.24 -12.03 3.04
CA MET A 31 -14.49 -13.09 2.05
C MET A 31 -15.18 -14.30 2.67
N ARG A 32 -14.80 -14.68 3.89
CA ARG A 32 -15.45 -15.79 4.60
C ARG A 32 -16.89 -15.48 4.98
N SER A 33 -17.15 -14.31 5.58
CA SER A 33 -18.53 -13.88 5.89
C SER A 33 -19.39 -13.86 4.64
N THR A 34 -18.87 -13.32 3.54
CA THR A 34 -19.58 -13.26 2.27
C THR A 34 -19.86 -14.65 1.69
N ALA A 35 -18.90 -15.59 1.77
CA ALA A 35 -19.14 -16.98 1.35
C ALA A 35 -20.25 -17.63 2.19
N ASP A 36 -20.22 -17.45 3.51
CA ASP A 36 -21.23 -17.98 4.42
C ASP A 36 -22.62 -17.38 4.12
N GLU A 37 -22.71 -16.08 3.87
CA GLU A 37 -23.94 -15.38 3.49
C GLU A 37 -24.51 -15.87 2.15
N ILE A 38 -23.65 -16.01 1.12
CA ILE A 38 -24.06 -16.54 -0.19
C ILE A 38 -24.60 -17.96 -0.06
N ASN A 39 -23.88 -18.82 0.65
CA ASN A 39 -24.30 -20.21 0.84
C ASN A 39 -25.62 -20.31 1.61
N ALA A 40 -25.81 -19.48 2.64
CA ALA A 40 -27.07 -19.42 3.37
C ALA A 40 -28.24 -18.97 2.49
N GLU A 41 -28.02 -18.04 1.56
CA GLU A 41 -29.06 -17.60 0.63
C GLU A 41 -29.36 -18.67 -0.43
N LEU A 42 -28.34 -19.34 -0.97
CA LEU A 42 -28.51 -20.48 -1.88
C LEU A 42 -29.29 -21.63 -1.23
N GLU A 43 -29.04 -21.90 0.05
CA GLU A 43 -29.77 -22.93 0.81
C GLU A 43 -31.24 -22.56 0.99
N LYS A 44 -31.57 -21.29 1.25
CA LYS A 44 -32.97 -20.82 1.34
C LYS A 44 -33.72 -20.96 0.03
N GLU A 45 -33.05 -20.76 -1.10
CA GLU A 45 -33.64 -20.89 -2.43
C GLU A 45 -33.69 -22.35 -2.94
N GLU A 46 -33.32 -23.32 -2.09
CA GLU A 46 -33.19 -24.75 -2.44
C GLU A 46 -32.27 -25.00 -3.67
N LEU A 47 -31.37 -24.04 -3.94
CA LEU A 47 -30.37 -24.14 -4.99
C LEU A 47 -29.29 -25.13 -4.53
N CYS A 48 -29.58 -26.42 -4.71
CA CYS A 48 -28.70 -27.53 -4.39
C CYS A 48 -27.51 -27.57 -5.38
N GLY A 49 -26.52 -26.71 -5.16
CA GLY A 49 -25.27 -26.64 -5.92
C GLY A 49 -24.03 -26.83 -5.06
N GLU A 50 -22.85 -26.69 -5.66
CA GLU A 50 -21.59 -26.64 -4.91
C GLU A 50 -21.54 -25.38 -4.04
N THR A 51 -21.13 -25.54 -2.78
CA THR A 51 -20.94 -24.42 -1.85
C THR A 51 -19.86 -23.47 -2.36
N VAL A 52 -20.14 -22.17 -2.33
CA VAL A 52 -19.16 -21.14 -2.60
C VAL A 52 -18.07 -21.17 -1.52
N THR A 53 -16.83 -21.24 -1.97
CA THR A 53 -15.65 -21.29 -1.09
C THR A 53 -14.92 -19.95 -1.06
N VAL A 54 -14.16 -19.73 0.02
CA VAL A 54 -13.27 -18.56 0.16
C VAL A 54 -12.23 -18.52 -0.96
N GLU A 55 -11.74 -19.67 -1.41
CA GLU A 55 -10.80 -19.81 -2.53
C GLU A 55 -11.38 -19.30 -3.85
N GLN A 56 -12.63 -19.67 -4.17
CA GLN A 56 -13.32 -19.20 -5.37
C GLN A 56 -13.56 -17.68 -5.33
N LEU A 57 -13.96 -17.14 -4.17
CA LEU A 57 -14.07 -15.69 -4.00
C LEU A 57 -12.72 -14.99 -4.16
N ARG A 58 -11.64 -15.58 -3.65
CA ARG A 58 -10.29 -15.05 -3.84
C ARG A 58 -9.93 -14.98 -5.31
N GLU A 59 -10.18 -16.03 -6.08
CA GLU A 59 -9.87 -16.08 -7.51
C GLU A 59 -10.66 -15.04 -8.32
N VAL A 60 -11.95 -14.85 -8.02
CA VAL A 60 -12.78 -13.80 -8.65
C VAL A 60 -12.32 -12.40 -8.27
N ILE A 61 -11.98 -12.18 -7.00
CA ILE A 61 -11.45 -10.89 -6.55
C ILE A 61 -10.10 -10.62 -7.20
N GLN A 62 -9.22 -11.62 -7.28
CA GLN A 62 -7.93 -11.50 -7.96
C GLN A 62 -8.12 -11.22 -9.45
N SER A 63 -8.97 -11.96 -10.16
CA SER A 63 -9.23 -11.69 -11.58
C SER A 63 -9.76 -10.28 -11.79
N HIS A 64 -10.71 -9.80 -10.98
CA HIS A 64 -11.23 -8.45 -11.12
C HIS A 64 -10.28 -7.35 -10.64
N LEU A 65 -9.53 -7.54 -9.57
CA LEU A 65 -8.54 -6.56 -9.12
C LEU A 65 -7.36 -6.50 -10.08
N PHE A 66 -6.89 -7.62 -10.63
CA PHE A 66 -5.73 -7.62 -11.54
C PHE A 66 -6.10 -7.41 -13.02
N GLU A 67 -7.35 -7.64 -13.43
CA GLU A 67 -7.86 -7.18 -14.74
C GLU A 67 -8.24 -5.70 -14.71
N ARG A 68 -8.78 -5.18 -13.60
CA ARG A 68 -9.14 -3.74 -13.46
C ARG A 68 -8.00 -2.86 -12.95
N VAL A 69 -6.99 -3.39 -12.26
CA VAL A 69 -5.65 -2.78 -12.21
C VAL A 69 -5.09 -2.98 -13.61
N HIS A 70 -5.52 -2.12 -14.52
CA HIS A 70 -5.05 -2.09 -15.89
C HIS A 70 -3.53 -2.21 -15.88
N LYS A 71 -2.99 -3.05 -16.76
CA LYS A 71 -1.55 -3.10 -17.07
C LYS A 71 -0.96 -1.69 -17.28
N GLY A 72 -1.78 -0.73 -17.72
CA GLY A 72 -1.43 0.70 -17.80
C GLY A 72 -1.14 1.38 -16.45
N ASP A 73 -1.87 1.09 -15.37
CA ASP A 73 -1.67 1.73 -14.06
C ASP A 73 -0.43 1.21 -13.34
N LEU A 74 -0.11 -0.08 -13.48
CA LEU A 74 1.14 -0.65 -12.95
C LEU A 74 2.36 -0.10 -13.68
N GLN A 75 2.25 0.11 -15.00
CA GLN A 75 3.32 0.68 -15.82
C GLN A 75 3.45 2.19 -15.60
N LEU A 76 2.34 2.91 -15.38
CA LEU A 76 2.32 4.31 -14.96
C LEU A 76 2.91 4.47 -13.56
N ALA A 77 2.50 3.65 -12.59
CA ALA A 77 3.04 3.65 -11.23
C ALA A 77 4.54 3.34 -11.23
N ARG A 78 4.98 2.38 -12.06
CA ARG A 78 6.41 2.08 -12.24
C ARG A 78 7.16 3.25 -12.87
N SER A 79 6.60 3.88 -13.92
CA SER A 79 7.22 5.04 -14.56
C SER A 79 7.32 6.26 -13.63
N LEU A 80 6.31 6.47 -12.77
CA LEU A 80 6.33 7.49 -11.73
C LEU A 80 7.38 7.17 -10.67
N LEU A 81 7.47 5.91 -10.22
CA LEU A 81 8.49 5.49 -9.26
C LEU A 81 9.91 5.65 -9.82
N GLU A 82 10.13 5.29 -11.08
CA GLU A 82 11.42 5.46 -11.77
C GLU A 82 11.76 6.95 -11.95
N HIS A 83 10.78 7.79 -12.30
CA HIS A 83 10.95 9.24 -12.37
C HIS A 83 11.29 9.87 -11.01
N TYR A 84 10.63 9.44 -9.92
CA TYR A 84 10.93 9.90 -8.58
C TYR A 84 12.31 9.44 -8.11
N GLN A 85 12.71 8.19 -8.41
CA GLN A 85 14.06 7.69 -8.13
C GLN A 85 15.13 8.51 -8.87
N GLN A 86 14.95 8.75 -10.17
CA GLN A 86 15.87 9.58 -10.96
C GLN A 86 15.95 11.01 -10.45
N SER A 87 14.83 11.58 -9.99
CA SER A 87 14.79 12.93 -9.40
C SER A 87 15.54 13.00 -8.07
N LEU A 88 15.49 11.93 -7.26
CA LEU A 88 16.23 11.82 -6.01
C LEU A 88 17.74 11.62 -6.24
N ASP A 89 18.10 10.85 -7.27
CA ASP A 89 19.51 10.63 -7.64
C ASP A 89 20.13 11.83 -8.37
N SER A 90 19.32 12.65 -9.03
CA SER A 90 19.75 13.83 -9.80
C SER A 90 19.64 15.14 -9.01
N ALA A 91 19.03 15.14 -7.83
CA ALA A 91 18.99 16.32 -6.97
C ALA A 91 20.43 16.60 -6.51
N PRO A 92 21.06 17.73 -6.91
CA PRO A 92 22.29 18.13 -6.26
C PRO A 92 21.95 18.33 -4.78
N VAL A 93 22.73 17.71 -3.91
CA VAL A 93 22.78 18.06 -2.49
C VAL A 93 23.24 19.52 -2.46
N GLN A 94 22.29 20.44 -2.55
CA GLN A 94 22.54 21.80 -2.13
C GLN A 94 22.64 21.68 -0.63
N ASP A 95 23.88 21.68 -0.14
CA ASP A 95 24.16 22.16 1.20
C ASP A 95 23.43 23.50 1.31
N GLU A 96 22.26 23.49 1.95
CA GLU A 96 21.70 24.70 2.53
C GLU A 96 22.69 25.13 3.61
N GLU A 97 23.69 25.89 3.18
CA GLU A 97 24.45 26.81 4.01
C GLU A 97 23.41 27.69 4.69
N VAL A 98 23.05 27.30 5.92
CA VAL A 98 22.24 28.09 6.83
C VAL A 98 22.97 29.41 7.02
N ALA A 99 22.54 30.42 6.26
CA ALA A 99 23.01 31.79 6.41
C ALA A 99 22.83 32.18 7.89
N PRO A 100 23.89 32.61 8.60
CA PRO A 100 23.77 32.98 9.99
C PRO A 100 22.88 34.22 10.09
N LEU A 101 21.80 34.09 10.88
CA LEU A 101 20.96 35.21 11.31
C LEU A 101 21.85 36.32 11.90
N PRO A 102 21.66 37.59 11.51
CA PRO A 102 22.41 38.70 12.09
C PRO A 102 22.06 38.80 13.58
N ARG A 103 23.01 38.43 14.44
CA ARG A 103 23.04 38.88 15.82
C ARG A 103 23.45 40.33 15.78
N ASP A 104 22.52 41.23 16.11
CA ASP A 104 22.77 42.45 16.89
C ASP A 104 21.45 43.20 17.11
N ALA A 105 20.75 42.82 18.18
CA ALA A 105 19.74 43.66 18.81
C ALA A 105 19.64 43.31 20.30
N GLN A 106 20.77 43.31 21.02
CA GLN A 106 20.77 43.45 22.48
C GLN A 106 22.00 44.24 22.93
N GLY A 107 21.74 45.41 23.51
CA GLY A 107 22.57 45.98 24.58
C GLY A 107 23.51 47.12 24.19
N SER A 108 23.02 48.35 24.35
CA SER A 108 23.58 49.34 25.30
C SER A 108 22.59 50.50 25.47
#